data_AF-A0A7D9HKI8-F1
#
_entry.id   AF-A0A7D9HKI8-F1
#
_cell.length_a   1.000
_cell.length_b   1.000
_cell.length_c   1.000
_cell.angle_alpha   90.00
_cell.angle_beta   90.00
_cell.angle_gamma   90.00
#
_symmetry.space_group_name_H-M   'P 1'
#
loop_
_entity.id
_entity.type
_entity.pdbx_description
1 polymer ?
#
loop_
_entity_poly.entity_id
_entity_poly.type
_entity_poly.pdbx_seq_one_letter_code
_entity_poly.pdbx_strand_id
1 'polypeptide(L)'
;MHSSTIREKYCSTPPYAQTVTKDDIQSMANVLREGERASLLCDTLESNNYEPCDMFETSCAKAQRTKSKLDLETVEPNTGKLLVDKVFTSVPCELDQTVKLGSDEKKLMETLVFVTPEQAKDICLKTIYQSSSAQWYVERSVRITASVFGKVMSRRKTVEPNSIVRTITEKTKCQSSRMPVSLQWGIENESNAVEKYKNLRNKENLEVKSCGLVVSPRWPWLGCSPDSIVVEGDTVVGCVEIKCPYSKKDMTVLDAVNGDKRFFLKNTTSGLKLKDKHEYFYQCQGDNEHFRTALA
;
A
#
# COMPACT_ATOMS: atom_id res chain seq x y z
N MET A 1 2.60 8.99 34.54
CA MET A 1 3.51 7.90 34.15
C MET A 1 2.76 6.59 34.29
N HIS A 2 2.26 6.03 33.19
CA HIS A 2 1.69 4.68 33.16
C HIS A 2 2.29 3.96 31.95
N SER A 3 2.69 2.72 32.23
CA SER A 3 3.63 1.91 31.48
C SER A 3 3.07 1.43 30.14
N SER A 4 3.73 1.80 29.05
CA SER A 4 3.50 1.29 27.68
C SER A 4 4.53 0.24 27.27
N THR A 5 5.03 -0.57 28.21
CA THR A 5 5.93 -1.69 27.89
C THR A 5 5.22 -2.98 28.21
N ILE A 6 4.83 -3.76 27.19
CA ILE A 6 4.73 -5.24 27.22
C ILE A 6 4.32 -5.83 25.85
N ARG A 7 3.75 -5.08 24.89
CA ARG A 7 3.24 -5.69 23.64
C ARG A 7 4.17 -5.70 22.41
N GLU A 8 5.36 -5.10 22.46
CA GLU A 8 6.33 -5.14 21.35
C GLU A 8 7.18 -6.42 21.27
N LYS A 9 7.01 -7.37 22.22
CA LYS A 9 7.82 -8.59 22.30
C LYS A 9 7.01 -9.90 22.18
N TYR A 10 5.78 -9.86 21.69
CA TYR A 10 5.05 -11.10 21.51
C TYR A 10 5.52 -11.81 20.23
N CYS A 11 6.26 -12.89 20.41
CA CYS A 11 6.64 -13.80 19.36
C CYS A 11 5.96 -15.14 19.60
N SER A 12 5.11 -15.56 18.67
CA SER A 12 4.41 -16.86 18.73
C SER A 12 5.38 -18.04 18.66
N THR A 13 6.61 -17.78 18.20
CA THR A 13 7.70 -18.75 18.14
C THR A 13 8.31 -18.89 19.53
N PRO A 14 8.22 -20.08 20.15
CA PRO A 14 8.87 -20.34 21.42
C PRO A 14 10.37 -20.00 21.33
N PRO A 15 11.01 -19.48 22.39
CA PRO A 15 12.42 -19.05 22.33
C PRO A 15 13.37 -20.13 21.82
N TYR A 16 13.09 -21.40 22.13
CA TYR A 16 13.89 -22.55 21.68
C TYR A 16 13.81 -22.79 20.16
N ALA A 17 12.74 -22.36 19.50
CA ALA A 17 12.54 -22.53 18.06
C ALA A 17 13.25 -21.44 17.23
N GLN A 18 13.89 -20.46 17.87
CA GLN A 18 14.65 -19.38 17.23
C GLN A 18 16.14 -19.70 17.08
N THR A 19 16.61 -20.78 17.70
CA THR A 19 18.04 -21.17 17.77
C THR A 19 18.26 -22.62 17.38
N VAL A 20 17.31 -23.25 16.68
CA VAL A 20 17.41 -24.65 16.27
C VAL A 20 18.55 -24.80 15.30
N THR A 21 19.52 -25.62 15.68
CA THR A 21 20.69 -25.93 14.85
C THR A 21 20.45 -27.17 14.01
N LYS A 22 21.29 -27.37 13.00
CA LYS A 22 21.35 -28.61 12.21
C LYS A 22 21.49 -29.85 13.10
N ASP A 23 22.33 -29.77 14.12
CA ASP A 23 22.60 -30.88 15.04
C ASP A 23 21.36 -31.22 15.89
N ASP A 24 20.56 -30.23 16.27
CA ASP A 24 19.29 -30.44 16.98
C ASP A 24 18.27 -31.17 16.10
N ILE A 25 18.18 -30.79 14.82
CA ILE A 25 17.29 -31.43 13.83
C ILE A 25 17.73 -32.86 13.57
N GLN A 26 19.03 -33.09 13.46
CA GLN A 26 19.61 -34.42 13.26
C GLN A 26 19.39 -35.31 14.50
N SER A 27 19.59 -34.78 15.70
CA SER A 27 19.32 -35.48 16.96
C SER A 27 17.86 -35.90 17.08
N MET A 28 16.92 -34.99 16.78
CA MET A 28 15.49 -35.30 16.74
C MET A 28 15.17 -36.40 15.72
N ALA A 29 15.73 -36.31 14.51
CA ALA A 29 15.49 -37.30 13.45
C ALA A 29 16.00 -38.69 13.85
N ASN A 30 17.12 -38.78 14.57
CA ASN A 30 17.66 -40.04 15.09
C ASN A 30 16.73 -40.66 16.15
N VAL A 31 16.25 -39.86 17.11
CA VAL A 31 15.29 -40.32 18.13
C VAL A 31 13.99 -40.85 17.50
N LEU A 32 13.52 -40.20 16.44
CA LEU A 32 12.32 -40.64 15.71
C LEU A 32 12.55 -41.97 14.97
N ARG A 33 13.74 -42.16 14.37
CA ARG A 33 14.12 -43.42 13.71
C ARG A 33 14.25 -44.57 14.70
N GLU A 34 14.93 -44.35 15.83
CA GLU A 34 15.08 -45.34 16.90
C GLU A 34 13.72 -45.76 17.47
N GLY A 35 12.75 -44.84 17.50
CA GLY A 35 11.38 -45.11 17.92
C GLY A 35 10.47 -45.66 16.81
N GLU A 36 10.99 -45.96 15.61
CA GLU A 36 10.24 -46.37 14.41
C GLU A 36 9.05 -45.44 14.06
N ARG A 37 9.23 -44.12 14.22
CA ARG A 37 8.17 -43.11 14.01
C ARG A 37 8.54 -42.13 12.90
N ALA A 38 7.51 -41.69 12.17
CA ALA A 38 7.59 -40.56 11.24
C ALA A 38 8.68 -40.68 10.15
N SER A 39 8.79 -41.85 9.51
CA SER A 39 9.79 -42.14 8.45
C SER A 39 9.83 -41.08 7.34
N LEU A 40 8.68 -40.67 6.80
CA LEU A 40 8.62 -39.63 5.77
C LEU A 40 9.23 -38.29 6.23
N LEU A 41 9.04 -37.93 7.51
CA LEU A 41 9.62 -36.71 8.06
C LEU A 41 11.14 -36.85 8.17
N CYS A 42 11.64 -37.99 8.65
CA CYS A 42 13.06 -38.29 8.72
C CYS A 42 13.73 -38.26 7.35
N ASP A 43 13.08 -38.83 6.32
CA ASP A 43 13.57 -38.80 4.93
C ASP A 43 13.59 -37.38 4.37
N THR A 44 12.56 -36.59 4.68
CA THR A 44 12.48 -35.18 4.27
C THR A 44 13.60 -34.35 4.91
N LEU A 45 13.84 -34.51 6.21
CA LEU A 45 14.91 -33.80 6.92
C LEU A 45 16.29 -34.20 6.40
N GLU A 46 16.52 -35.48 6.14
CA GLU A 46 17.76 -35.99 5.55
C GLU A 46 17.98 -35.45 4.13
N SER A 47 16.93 -35.41 3.30
CA SER A 47 17.00 -34.83 1.96
C SER A 47 17.34 -33.33 1.96
N ASN A 48 16.99 -32.62 3.04
CA ASN A 48 17.36 -31.22 3.27
C ASN A 48 18.68 -31.07 4.04
N ASN A 49 19.48 -32.15 4.17
CA ASN A 49 20.73 -32.18 4.93
C ASN A 49 20.59 -31.64 6.36
N TYR A 50 19.42 -31.83 6.97
CA TYR A 50 19.05 -31.33 8.30
C TYR A 50 19.16 -29.81 8.47
N GLU A 51 19.25 -29.05 7.37
CA GLU A 51 19.32 -27.60 7.45
C GLU A 51 17.98 -27.02 7.93
N PRO A 52 18.00 -26.02 8.83
CA PRO A 52 16.80 -25.28 9.18
C PRO A 52 16.13 -24.66 7.95
N CYS A 53 14.79 -24.63 7.94
CA CYS A 53 14.05 -24.09 6.81
C CYS A 53 14.04 -22.56 6.83
N ASP A 54 14.80 -21.94 5.92
CA ASP A 54 14.83 -20.47 5.75
C ASP A 54 13.49 -19.86 5.30
N MET A 55 12.58 -20.68 4.77
CA MET A 55 11.27 -20.25 4.28
C MET A 55 10.26 -19.99 5.41
N PHE A 56 10.49 -20.52 6.61
CA PHE A 56 9.68 -20.23 7.79
C PHE A 56 10.25 -19.03 8.54
N GLU A 57 10.13 -17.85 7.93
CA GLU A 57 10.38 -16.60 8.63
C GLU A 57 9.38 -16.44 9.77
N THR A 58 9.84 -16.68 10.99
CA THR A 58 9.05 -16.45 12.20
C THR A 58 8.72 -14.96 12.32
N SER A 59 7.63 -14.63 13.02
CA SER A 59 7.29 -13.22 13.31
C SER A 59 8.45 -12.46 13.97
N CYS A 60 9.33 -13.17 14.68
CA CYS A 60 10.59 -12.65 15.22
C CYS A 60 11.64 -12.35 14.16
N ALA A 61 11.91 -13.25 13.23
CA ALA A 61 12.85 -13.03 12.13
C ALA A 61 12.41 -11.84 11.26
N LYS A 62 11.09 -11.73 11.03
CA LYS A 62 10.47 -10.59 10.35
C LYS A 62 10.66 -9.29 11.15
N ALA A 63 10.50 -9.30 12.47
CA ALA A 63 10.71 -8.13 13.33
C ALA A 63 12.20 -7.73 13.42
N GLN A 64 13.13 -8.68 13.48
CA GLN A 64 14.57 -8.41 13.51
C GLN A 64 15.08 -7.89 12.16
N ARG A 65 14.60 -8.43 11.02
CA ARG A 65 14.85 -7.86 9.69
C ARG A 65 14.19 -6.50 9.51
N THR A 66 12.99 -6.29 10.03
CA THR A 66 12.34 -4.97 9.97
C THR A 66 13.12 -3.96 10.80
N LYS A 67 13.70 -4.38 11.94
CA LYS A 67 14.56 -3.56 12.78
C LYS A 67 15.92 -3.29 12.13
N SER A 68 16.59 -4.31 11.57
CA SER A 68 17.84 -4.13 10.84
C SER A 68 17.66 -3.36 9.52
N LYS A 69 16.49 -3.48 8.87
CA LYS A 69 16.11 -2.70 7.69
C LYS A 69 15.72 -1.26 8.06
N LEU A 70 15.11 -1.02 9.23
CA LEU A 70 14.94 0.33 9.79
C LEU A 70 16.30 0.96 10.18
N ASP A 71 17.24 0.15 10.66
CA ASP A 71 18.58 0.59 11.06
C ASP A 71 19.53 0.75 9.84
N LEU A 72 19.20 0.16 8.68
CA LEU A 72 19.96 0.25 7.41
C LEU A 72 19.31 1.16 6.35
N GLU A 73 18.04 1.51 6.48
CA GLU A 73 17.38 2.58 5.72
C GLU A 73 17.14 3.79 6.63
N THR A 74 18.21 4.35 7.19
CA THR A 74 18.21 5.80 7.39
C THR A 74 18.16 6.44 6.01
N VAL A 75 16.94 6.64 5.49
CA VAL A 75 16.73 7.54 4.36
C VAL A 75 17.27 8.88 4.83
N GLU A 76 18.44 9.26 4.30
CA GLU A 76 19.01 10.59 4.42
C GLU A 76 17.86 11.61 4.38
N PRO A 77 17.63 12.41 5.44
CA PRO A 77 16.46 13.30 5.55
C PRO A 77 16.25 14.20 4.33
N ASN A 78 17.31 14.45 3.57
CA ASN A 78 17.32 15.25 2.36
C ASN A 78 16.72 14.54 1.13
N THR A 79 16.84 13.21 1.01
CA THR A 79 16.39 12.46 -0.19
C THR A 79 14.87 12.39 -0.27
N GLY A 80 14.20 12.15 0.87
CA GLY A 80 12.74 12.12 0.95
C GLY A 80 12.12 13.50 0.67
N LYS A 81 12.72 14.56 1.22
CA LYS A 81 12.30 15.94 1.02
C LYS A 81 12.40 16.35 -0.46
N LEU A 82 13.52 16.04 -1.11
CA LEU A 82 13.72 16.33 -2.54
C LEU A 82 12.69 15.64 -3.43
N LEU A 83 12.35 14.37 -3.13
CA LEU A 83 11.33 13.65 -3.88
C LEU A 83 9.95 14.30 -3.73
N VAL A 84 9.57 14.68 -2.50
CA VAL A 84 8.29 15.35 -2.25
C VAL A 84 8.23 16.71 -2.93
N ASP A 85 9.32 17.49 -2.92
CA ASP A 85 9.36 18.74 -3.68
C ASP A 85 9.11 18.53 -5.17
N LYS A 86 9.67 17.46 -5.76
CA LYS A 86 9.42 17.07 -7.16
C LYS A 86 7.96 16.67 -7.40
N VAL A 87 7.37 15.88 -6.50
CA VAL A 87 5.93 15.52 -6.58
C VAL A 87 5.05 16.76 -6.63
N PHE A 88 5.30 17.73 -5.76
CA PHE A 88 4.50 18.95 -5.65
C PHE A 88 4.84 20.02 -6.70
N THR A 89 5.80 19.79 -7.59
CA THR A 89 6.06 20.68 -8.72
C THR A 89 4.91 20.63 -9.74
N SER A 90 4.23 19.49 -9.84
CA SER A 90 3.10 19.27 -10.76
C SER A 90 1.72 19.46 -10.11
N VAL A 91 1.67 19.58 -8.78
CA VAL A 91 0.41 19.72 -8.02
C VAL A 91 -0.07 21.18 -8.06
N PRO A 92 -1.34 21.46 -8.40
CA PRO A 92 -1.89 22.81 -8.34
C PRO A 92 -1.88 23.37 -6.90
N CYS A 93 -1.19 24.49 -6.70
CA CYS A 93 -0.98 25.07 -5.36
C CYS A 93 -1.89 26.26 -5.03
N GLU A 94 -2.52 26.88 -6.02
CA GLU A 94 -3.38 28.04 -5.81
C GLU A 94 -4.80 27.61 -5.48
N LEU A 95 -5.33 28.08 -4.34
CA LEU A 95 -6.70 27.81 -3.92
C LEU A 95 -7.70 28.21 -5.01
N ASP A 96 -8.61 27.31 -5.36
CA ASP A 96 -9.59 27.57 -6.41
C ASP A 96 -10.71 28.50 -5.91
N GLN A 97 -10.59 29.79 -6.24
CA GLN A 97 -11.58 30.80 -5.88
C GLN A 97 -12.88 30.71 -6.71
N THR A 98 -12.92 29.87 -7.75
CA THR A 98 -14.14 29.70 -8.58
C THR A 98 -15.19 28.82 -7.91
N VAL A 99 -14.80 28.05 -6.90
CA VAL A 99 -15.71 27.22 -6.12
C VAL A 99 -16.63 28.12 -5.29
N LYS A 100 -17.91 28.14 -5.65
CA LYS A 100 -18.94 28.89 -4.93
C LYS A 100 -19.31 28.15 -3.64
N LEU A 101 -18.64 28.50 -2.54
CA LEU A 101 -18.96 28.06 -1.19
C LEU A 101 -19.75 29.15 -0.45
N GLY A 102 -20.74 28.75 0.35
CA GLY A 102 -21.39 29.62 1.32
C GLY A 102 -20.42 30.06 2.44
N SER A 103 -20.84 31.03 3.27
CA SER A 103 -20.02 31.55 4.38
C SER A 103 -19.58 30.46 5.34
N ASP A 104 -20.50 29.57 5.69
CA ASP A 104 -20.27 28.52 6.69
C ASP A 104 -19.38 27.41 6.12
N GLU A 105 -19.61 27.03 4.86
CA GLU A 105 -18.79 26.05 4.14
C GLU A 105 -17.36 26.54 3.97
N LYS A 106 -17.18 27.83 3.64
CA LYS A 106 -15.86 28.46 3.54
C LYS A 106 -15.14 28.45 4.88
N LYS A 107 -15.83 28.80 5.97
CA LYS A 107 -15.26 28.77 7.33
C LYS A 107 -14.86 27.34 7.73
N LEU A 108 -15.70 26.35 7.45
CA LEU A 108 -15.38 24.95 7.71
C LEU A 108 -14.17 24.49 6.89
N MET A 109 -14.11 24.87 5.61
CA MET A 109 -13.01 24.53 4.72
C MET A 109 -11.68 25.14 5.22
N GLU A 110 -11.68 26.42 5.58
CA GLU A 110 -10.53 27.13 6.15
C GLU A 110 -10.07 26.55 7.50
N THR A 111 -11.00 26.07 8.33
CA THR A 111 -10.69 25.60 9.69
C THR A 111 -10.26 24.13 9.71
N LEU A 112 -10.84 23.27 8.85
CA LEU A 112 -10.74 21.81 9.00
C LEU A 112 -9.86 21.13 7.94
N VAL A 113 -9.77 21.67 6.73
CA VAL A 113 -9.10 20.96 5.61
C VAL A 113 -8.03 21.77 4.91
N PHE A 114 -8.06 23.11 5.03
CA PHE A 114 -7.10 23.99 4.39
C PHE A 114 -5.65 23.60 4.73
N VAL A 115 -4.80 23.60 3.70
CA VAL A 115 -3.37 23.34 3.81
C VAL A 115 -2.61 24.25 2.86
N THR A 116 -1.47 24.78 3.32
CA THR A 116 -0.50 25.42 2.43
C THR A 116 0.28 24.37 1.63
N PRO A 117 0.96 24.74 0.53
CA PRO A 117 1.85 23.82 -0.18
C PRO A 117 2.90 23.16 0.73
N GLU A 118 3.48 23.91 1.67
CA GLU A 118 4.47 23.40 2.63
C GLU A 118 3.85 22.39 3.60
N GLN A 119 2.63 22.67 4.09
CA GLN A 119 1.89 21.73 4.93
C GLN A 119 1.52 20.46 4.16
N ALA A 120 1.12 20.57 2.90
CA ALA A 120 0.80 19.43 2.05
C ALA A 120 2.03 18.54 1.80
N LYS A 121 3.20 19.15 1.58
CA LYS A 121 4.49 18.43 1.50
C LYS A 121 4.84 17.71 2.81
N ASP A 122 4.68 18.40 3.94
CA ASP A 122 4.91 17.82 5.27
C ASP A 122 3.98 16.63 5.56
N ILE A 123 2.69 16.75 5.20
CA ILE A 123 1.73 15.64 5.27
C ILE A 123 2.23 14.46 4.43
N CYS A 124 2.66 14.69 3.18
CA CYS A 124 3.16 13.63 2.32
C CYS A 124 4.37 12.91 2.94
N LEU A 125 5.35 13.65 3.47
CA LEU A 125 6.53 13.08 4.14
C LEU A 125 6.16 12.25 5.38
N LYS A 126 5.32 12.79 6.28
CA LYS A 126 4.91 12.11 7.52
C LYS A 126 4.03 10.89 7.29
N THR A 127 3.50 10.74 6.09
CA THR A 127 2.59 9.66 5.72
C THR A 127 3.15 8.71 4.66
N ILE A 128 4.46 8.73 4.44
CA ILE A 128 5.17 7.90 3.43
C ILE A 128 4.92 6.39 3.59
N TYR A 129 4.69 5.93 4.83
CA TYR A 129 4.38 4.53 5.15
C TYR A 129 2.88 4.18 5.10
N GLN A 130 2.06 5.12 4.60
CA GLN A 130 0.64 4.98 4.33
C GLN A 130 -0.14 4.25 5.44
N SER A 131 -0.63 3.03 5.18
CA SER A 131 -1.47 2.24 6.10
C SER A 131 -0.78 1.90 7.44
N SER A 132 0.54 2.01 7.51
CA SER A 132 1.32 1.88 8.75
C SER A 132 1.38 3.19 9.57
N SER A 133 1.13 4.35 8.95
CA SER A 133 1.10 5.66 9.61
C SER A 133 -0.28 5.95 10.19
N ALA A 134 -0.35 6.28 11.49
CA ALA A 134 -1.61 6.71 12.10
C ALA A 134 -2.08 8.06 11.55
N GLN A 135 -1.13 8.98 11.29
CA GLN A 135 -1.42 10.29 10.71
C GLN A 135 -2.05 10.17 9.31
N TRP A 136 -1.66 9.17 8.52
CA TRP A 136 -2.27 8.92 7.21
C TRP A 136 -3.79 8.70 7.31
N TYR A 137 -4.28 8.02 8.35
CA TYR A 137 -5.73 7.85 8.55
C TYR A 137 -6.42 9.15 8.98
N VAL A 138 -5.78 9.93 9.86
CA VAL A 138 -6.30 11.23 10.32
C VAL A 138 -6.44 12.19 9.16
N GLU A 139 -5.40 12.34 8.33
CA GLU A 139 -5.45 13.25 7.19
C GLU A 139 -6.45 12.81 6.11
N ARG A 140 -6.70 11.50 6.00
CA ARG A 140 -7.69 10.93 5.07
C ARG A 140 -9.12 10.97 5.59
N SER A 141 -9.36 11.17 6.88
CA SER A 141 -10.71 11.20 7.46
C SER A 141 -11.41 12.55 7.25
N VAL A 142 -10.65 13.58 6.90
CA VAL A 142 -11.15 14.92 6.58
C VAL A 142 -11.16 15.21 5.07
N ARG A 143 -10.78 14.23 4.23
CA ARG A 143 -10.62 14.42 2.77
C ARG A 143 -11.29 13.33 1.94
N ILE A 144 -11.81 13.72 0.78
CA ILE A 144 -12.26 12.80 -0.26
C ILE A 144 -11.01 12.30 -0.99
N THR A 145 -10.68 11.02 -0.77
CA THR A 145 -9.48 10.41 -1.39
C THR A 145 -9.81 9.71 -2.70
N ALA A 146 -8.87 9.63 -3.65
CA ALA A 146 -9.04 8.99 -4.97
C ALA A 146 -9.76 7.63 -4.94
N SER A 147 -9.41 6.73 -4.01
CA SER A 147 -10.09 5.44 -3.79
C SER A 147 -11.61 5.50 -3.57
N VAL A 148 -12.19 6.67 -3.29
CA VAL A 148 -13.63 6.89 -3.05
C VAL A 148 -14.29 7.60 -4.25
N PHE A 149 -13.52 8.11 -5.21
CA PHE A 149 -14.04 8.91 -6.33
C PHE A 149 -15.06 8.15 -7.16
N GLY A 150 -14.81 6.86 -7.45
CA GLY A 150 -15.79 6.03 -8.17
C GLY A 150 -17.17 5.98 -7.50
N LYS A 151 -17.20 5.92 -6.16
CA LYS A 151 -18.45 5.95 -5.37
C LYS A 151 -19.12 7.32 -5.41
N VAL A 152 -18.33 8.39 -5.38
CA VAL A 152 -18.84 9.77 -5.48
C VAL A 152 -19.44 10.03 -6.86
N MET A 153 -18.74 9.62 -7.92
CA MET A 153 -19.15 9.84 -9.31
C MET A 153 -20.38 9.01 -9.71
N SER A 154 -20.56 7.84 -9.10
CA SER A 154 -21.72 6.97 -9.34
C SER A 154 -22.91 7.22 -8.42
N ARG A 155 -22.80 8.15 -7.46
CA ARG A 155 -23.87 8.42 -6.49
C ARG A 155 -25.09 9.04 -7.15
N ARG A 156 -26.28 8.74 -6.63
CA ARG A 156 -27.51 9.42 -7.01
C ARG A 156 -27.60 10.75 -6.27
N LYS A 157 -27.83 11.85 -7.00
CA LYS A 157 -27.94 13.20 -6.43
C LYS A 157 -29.05 13.32 -5.37
N THR A 158 -30.12 12.53 -5.52
CA THR A 158 -31.29 12.53 -4.63
C THR A 158 -31.10 11.73 -3.33
N VAL A 159 -29.98 11.02 -3.18
CA VAL A 159 -29.70 10.18 -2.01
C VAL A 159 -28.58 10.81 -1.20
N GLU A 160 -28.84 11.01 0.09
CA GLU A 160 -27.85 11.50 1.04
C GLU A 160 -26.62 10.58 1.09
N PRO A 161 -25.39 11.12 0.99
CA PRO A 161 -24.17 10.33 0.82
C PRO A 161 -23.64 9.73 2.13
N ASN A 162 -24.52 9.35 3.07
CA ASN A 162 -24.15 8.89 4.42
C ASN A 162 -23.11 7.76 4.42
N SER A 163 -23.23 6.78 3.51
CA SER A 163 -22.28 5.66 3.41
C SER A 163 -20.89 6.10 2.94
N ILE A 164 -20.83 7.10 2.05
CA ILE A 164 -19.58 7.68 1.56
C ILE A 164 -18.92 8.50 2.66
N VAL A 165 -19.69 9.37 3.32
CA VAL A 165 -19.22 10.17 4.46
C VAL A 165 -18.64 9.25 5.54
N ARG A 166 -19.38 8.21 5.92
CA ARG A 166 -18.93 7.19 6.87
C ARG A 166 -17.63 6.49 6.42
N THR A 167 -17.55 6.13 5.14
CA THR A 167 -16.34 5.51 4.56
C THR A 167 -15.12 6.44 4.63
N ILE A 168 -15.33 7.76 4.63
CA ILE A 168 -14.26 8.76 4.77
C ILE A 168 -13.91 8.95 6.24
N THR A 169 -14.88 9.25 7.09
CA THR A 169 -14.66 9.67 8.49
C THR A 169 -14.29 8.53 9.42
N GLU A 170 -14.74 7.30 9.17
CA GLU A 170 -14.47 6.13 10.02
C GLU A 170 -13.26 5.31 9.55
N LYS A 171 -12.38 5.87 8.70
CA LYS A 171 -11.11 5.24 8.32
C LYS A 171 -10.23 5.08 9.55
N THR A 172 -10.33 3.94 10.20
CA THR A 172 -9.49 3.53 11.31
C THR A 172 -8.47 2.52 10.81
N LYS A 173 -7.29 2.48 11.45
CA LYS A 173 -6.42 1.30 11.31
C LYS A 173 -7.27 0.08 11.53
N CYS A 174 -7.15 -0.93 10.68
CA CYS A 174 -7.80 -2.22 10.91
C CYS A 174 -7.20 -2.82 12.17
N GLN A 175 -7.71 -2.43 13.34
CA GLN A 175 -7.34 -2.97 14.65
C GLN A 175 -7.99 -4.35 14.89
N SER A 176 -8.64 -4.91 13.86
CA SER A 176 -9.18 -6.25 13.93
C SER A 176 -8.03 -7.25 13.92
N SER A 177 -8.05 -8.17 14.88
CA SER A 177 -7.22 -9.37 14.92
C SER A 177 -7.39 -10.29 13.70
N ARG A 178 -8.32 -9.96 12.78
CA ARG A 178 -8.55 -10.67 11.51
C ARG A 178 -8.72 -9.67 10.37
N MET A 179 -7.61 -9.33 9.73
CA MET A 179 -7.60 -8.62 8.44
C MET A 179 -8.33 -9.47 7.38
N PRO A 180 -9.17 -8.87 6.50
CA PRO A 180 -9.77 -9.62 5.42
C PRO A 180 -8.73 -10.25 4.50
N VAL A 181 -8.94 -11.51 4.10
CA VAL A 181 -7.99 -12.27 3.26
C VAL A 181 -7.65 -11.53 1.96
N SER A 182 -8.62 -10.84 1.35
CA SER A 182 -8.38 -10.06 0.13
C SER A 182 -7.46 -8.86 0.35
N LEU A 183 -7.53 -8.23 1.53
CA LEU A 183 -6.65 -7.11 1.87
C LEU A 183 -5.24 -7.61 2.20
N GLN A 184 -5.15 -8.69 2.98
CA GLN A 184 -3.89 -9.35 3.27
C GLN A 184 -3.16 -9.78 1.98
N TRP A 185 -3.89 -10.44 1.07
CA TRP A 185 -3.37 -10.83 -0.23
C TRP A 185 -2.86 -9.64 -1.04
N GLY A 186 -3.59 -8.52 -1.02
CA GLY A 186 -3.16 -7.28 -1.66
C GLY A 186 -1.80 -6.81 -1.14
N ILE A 187 -1.70 -6.64 0.19
CA ILE A 187 -0.49 -6.19 0.87
C ILE A 187 0.70 -7.12 0.59
N GLU A 188 0.48 -8.44 0.61
CA GLU A 188 1.54 -9.43 0.41
C GLU A 188 2.06 -9.49 -1.05
N ASN A 189 1.24 -9.07 -2.02
CA ASN A 189 1.57 -9.20 -3.45
C ASN A 189 1.90 -7.87 -4.15
N GLU A 190 1.67 -6.74 -3.48
CA GLU A 190 1.90 -5.41 -4.06
C GLU A 190 3.36 -5.22 -4.49
N SER A 191 4.33 -5.61 -3.64
CA SER A 191 5.75 -5.51 -3.95
C SER A 191 6.15 -6.32 -5.19
N ASN A 192 5.57 -7.51 -5.35
CA ASN A 192 5.81 -8.38 -6.51
C ASN A 192 5.27 -7.75 -7.79
N ALA A 193 4.14 -7.04 -7.70
CA ALA A 193 3.57 -6.32 -8.83
C ALA A 193 4.41 -5.07 -9.20
N VAL A 194 4.93 -4.33 -8.22
CA VAL A 194 5.88 -3.23 -8.45
C VAL A 194 7.13 -3.75 -9.17
N GLU A 195 7.70 -4.86 -8.73
CA GLU A 195 8.89 -5.45 -9.35
C GLU A 195 8.62 -5.87 -10.80
N LYS A 196 7.49 -6.54 -11.06
CA LYS A 196 7.07 -6.86 -12.43
C LYS A 196 6.91 -5.61 -13.29
N TYR A 197 6.34 -4.54 -12.75
CA TYR A 197 6.22 -3.27 -13.47
C TYR A 197 7.60 -2.70 -13.84
N LYS A 198 8.56 -2.67 -12.90
CA LYS A 198 9.94 -2.24 -13.15
C LYS A 198 10.59 -3.05 -14.28
N ASN A 199 10.49 -4.38 -14.20
CA ASN A 199 11.07 -5.29 -15.18
C ASN A 199 10.44 -5.14 -16.58
N LEU A 200 9.13 -4.87 -16.66
CA LEU A 200 8.44 -4.64 -17.94
C LEU A 200 8.82 -3.30 -18.59
N ARG A 201 9.12 -2.27 -17.78
CA ARG A 201 9.54 -0.97 -18.32
C ARG A 201 10.99 -0.98 -18.78
N ASN A 202 11.86 -1.73 -18.09
CA ASN A 202 13.26 -1.98 -18.46
C ASN A 202 14.01 -0.73 -18.97
N LYS A 203 13.92 0.39 -18.23
CA LYS A 203 14.61 1.64 -18.55
C LYS A 203 15.68 1.91 -17.49
N GLU A 204 16.90 2.20 -17.91
CA GLU A 204 18.06 2.38 -17.02
C GLU A 204 17.89 3.51 -15.99
N ASN A 205 17.09 4.54 -16.31
CA ASN A 205 16.88 5.71 -15.44
C ASN A 205 15.48 5.78 -14.81
N LEU A 206 14.75 4.66 -14.80
CA LEU A 206 13.40 4.61 -14.23
C LEU A 206 13.43 4.04 -12.80
N GLU A 207 13.01 4.87 -11.85
CA GLU A 207 12.83 4.50 -10.46
C GLU A 207 11.33 4.45 -10.13
N VAL A 208 10.94 3.51 -9.27
CA VAL A 208 9.59 3.45 -8.72
C VAL A 208 9.72 3.55 -7.21
N LYS A 209 9.15 4.62 -6.65
CA LYS A 209 9.31 5.02 -5.25
C LYS A 209 7.96 5.05 -4.54
N SER A 210 7.97 4.80 -3.24
CA SER A 210 6.78 5.01 -2.40
C SER A 210 6.43 6.49 -2.30
N CYS A 211 5.15 6.77 -2.03
CA CYS A 211 4.64 8.12 -1.84
C CYS A 211 3.66 8.12 -0.66
N GLY A 212 3.61 9.23 0.08
CA GLY A 212 2.63 9.42 1.14
C GLY A 212 1.27 9.88 0.61
N LEU A 213 0.50 10.51 1.48
CA LEU A 213 -0.72 11.21 1.08
C LEU A 213 -0.35 12.52 0.38
N VAL A 214 -0.68 12.62 -0.90
CA VAL A 214 -0.63 13.87 -1.65
C VAL A 214 -1.96 14.58 -1.50
N VAL A 215 -1.93 15.77 -0.89
CA VAL A 215 -3.09 16.64 -0.69
C VAL A 215 -2.99 17.79 -1.68
N SER A 216 -4.09 18.15 -2.35
CA SER A 216 -4.12 19.31 -3.24
C SER A 216 -4.27 20.61 -2.45
N PRO A 217 -3.31 21.55 -2.47
CA PRO A 217 -3.53 22.87 -1.87
C PRO A 217 -4.60 23.68 -2.62
N ARG A 218 -4.78 23.43 -3.93
CA ARG A 218 -5.85 24.04 -4.74
C ARG A 218 -7.26 23.60 -4.30
N TRP A 219 -7.41 22.32 -3.98
CA TRP A 219 -8.65 21.73 -3.47
C TRP A 219 -8.35 20.92 -2.20
N PRO A 220 -8.23 21.58 -1.02
CA PRO A 220 -7.72 20.95 0.21
C PRO A 220 -8.54 19.76 0.73
N TRP A 221 -9.79 19.64 0.30
CA TRP A 221 -10.67 18.50 0.58
C TRP A 221 -10.40 17.27 -0.30
N LEU A 222 -9.48 17.34 -1.27
CA LEU A 222 -9.08 16.24 -2.15
C LEU A 222 -7.66 15.74 -1.81
N GLY A 223 -7.43 14.45 -2.05
CA GLY A 223 -6.09 13.88 -2.02
C GLY A 223 -6.00 12.46 -2.56
N CYS A 224 -4.78 11.97 -2.73
CA CYS A 224 -4.49 10.63 -3.21
C CYS A 224 -3.30 10.00 -2.49
N SER A 225 -3.21 8.67 -2.52
CA SER A 225 -2.07 7.93 -1.99
C SER A 225 -1.75 6.85 -3.02
N PRO A 226 -1.06 7.19 -4.12
CA PRO A 226 -0.71 6.20 -5.12
C PRO A 226 0.19 5.13 -4.48
N ASP A 227 0.08 3.89 -4.95
CA ASP A 227 0.90 2.79 -4.44
C ASP A 227 2.39 3.05 -4.74
N SER A 228 2.68 3.67 -5.88
CA SER A 228 4.02 4.17 -6.19
C SER A 228 4.02 5.34 -7.16
N ILE A 229 5.11 6.12 -7.16
CA ILE A 229 5.40 7.15 -8.16
C ILE A 229 6.55 6.70 -9.05
N VAL A 230 6.49 7.09 -10.33
CA VAL A 230 7.51 6.79 -11.34
C VAL A 230 8.36 8.02 -11.55
N VAL A 231 9.66 7.85 -11.38
CA VAL A 231 10.66 8.91 -11.55
C VAL A 231 11.59 8.49 -12.68
N GLU A 232 11.70 9.32 -13.72
CA GLU A 232 12.69 9.16 -14.78
C GLU A 232 13.77 10.24 -14.62
N GLY A 233 14.98 9.83 -14.26
CA GLY A 233 16.05 10.75 -13.87
C GLY A 233 15.63 11.62 -12.68
N ASP A 234 15.48 12.93 -12.90
CA ASP A 234 15.06 13.88 -11.87
C ASP A 234 13.57 14.27 -11.92
N THR A 235 12.79 13.70 -12.84
CA THR A 235 11.40 14.12 -13.10
C THR A 235 10.41 13.05 -12.67
N VAL A 236 9.35 13.45 -11.96
CA VAL A 236 8.19 12.57 -11.71
C VAL A 236 7.36 12.51 -13.00
N VAL A 237 7.26 11.32 -13.59
CA VAL A 237 6.61 11.07 -14.89
C VAL A 237 5.32 10.27 -14.77
N GLY A 238 4.81 10.10 -13.55
CA GLY A 238 3.51 9.47 -13.31
C GLY A 238 3.47 8.70 -11.99
N CYS A 239 2.41 7.91 -11.85
CA CYS A 239 2.18 7.05 -10.70
C CYS A 239 1.66 5.68 -11.14
N VAL A 240 1.74 4.71 -10.24
CA VAL A 240 1.29 3.34 -10.43
C VAL A 240 0.26 3.03 -9.35
N GLU A 241 -0.89 2.53 -9.79
CA GLU A 241 -1.95 1.99 -8.95
C GLU A 241 -2.07 0.49 -9.22
N ILE A 242 -1.88 -0.31 -8.19
CA ILE A 242 -1.75 -1.77 -8.22
C ILE A 242 -3.00 -2.40 -7.64
N LYS A 243 -3.55 -3.38 -8.38
CA LYS A 243 -4.64 -4.21 -7.90
C LYS A 243 -4.25 -5.68 -7.95
N CYS A 244 -4.27 -6.32 -6.79
CA CYS A 244 -4.06 -7.75 -6.62
C CYS A 244 -5.38 -8.42 -6.17
N PRO A 245 -6.31 -8.73 -7.08
CA PRO A 245 -7.61 -9.29 -6.72
C PRO A 245 -7.50 -10.75 -6.27
N TYR A 246 -7.72 -11.02 -4.98
CA TYR A 246 -7.68 -12.37 -4.41
C TYR A 246 -8.61 -13.36 -5.13
N SER A 247 -9.77 -12.90 -5.62
CA SER A 247 -10.72 -13.73 -6.38
C SER A 247 -10.19 -14.23 -7.73
N LYS A 248 -9.04 -13.73 -8.19
CA LYS A 248 -8.38 -14.11 -9.44
C LYS A 248 -6.94 -14.61 -9.22
N LYS A 249 -6.60 -14.98 -7.98
CA LYS A 249 -5.22 -15.34 -7.59
C LYS A 249 -4.59 -16.48 -8.39
N ASP A 250 -5.41 -17.43 -8.86
CA ASP A 250 -4.98 -18.61 -9.61
C ASP A 250 -5.21 -18.46 -11.12
N MET A 251 -5.48 -17.24 -11.61
CA MET A 251 -5.76 -16.95 -13.01
C MET A 251 -4.72 -16.01 -13.61
N THR A 252 -4.46 -16.14 -14.91
CA THR A 252 -3.78 -15.05 -15.62
C THR A 252 -4.72 -13.84 -15.77
N VAL A 253 -4.15 -12.65 -16.01
CA VAL A 253 -4.96 -11.45 -16.25
C VAL A 253 -5.86 -11.63 -17.48
N LEU A 254 -5.36 -12.30 -18.52
CA LEU A 254 -6.12 -12.54 -19.74
C LEU A 254 -7.30 -13.50 -19.49
N ASP A 255 -7.10 -14.56 -18.70
CA ASP A 255 -8.18 -15.48 -18.30
C ASP A 255 -9.24 -14.75 -17.48
N ALA A 256 -8.83 -13.88 -16.56
CA ALA A 256 -9.77 -13.08 -15.77
C ALA A 256 -10.61 -12.14 -16.65
N VAL A 257 -9.99 -11.50 -17.64
CA VAL A 257 -10.68 -10.61 -18.59
C VAL A 257 -11.66 -11.36 -19.48
N ASN A 258 -11.27 -12.54 -19.98
CA ASN A 258 -12.09 -13.33 -20.90
C ASN A 258 -13.20 -14.10 -20.17
N GLY A 259 -12.94 -14.55 -18.93
CA GLY A 259 -13.85 -15.37 -18.13
C GLY A 259 -14.82 -14.61 -17.24
N ASP A 260 -14.56 -13.33 -16.93
CA ASP A 260 -15.39 -12.55 -16.01
C ASP A 260 -15.72 -11.15 -16.54
N LYS A 261 -16.97 -10.97 -16.99
CA LYS A 261 -17.48 -9.67 -17.47
C LYS A 261 -17.48 -8.59 -16.39
N ARG A 262 -17.43 -8.93 -15.11
CA ARG A 262 -17.33 -7.99 -13.97
C ARG A 262 -15.89 -7.61 -13.63
N PHE A 263 -14.89 -8.27 -14.22
CA PHE A 263 -13.50 -7.89 -14.01
C PHE A 263 -13.24 -6.45 -14.45
N PHE A 264 -12.36 -5.73 -13.77
CA PHE A 264 -12.20 -4.28 -14.00
C PHE A 264 -11.49 -3.95 -15.32
N LEU A 265 -10.73 -4.89 -15.89
CA LEU A 265 -10.11 -4.72 -17.21
C LEU A 265 -11.00 -5.23 -18.36
N LYS A 266 -10.75 -4.73 -19.56
CA LYS A 266 -11.31 -5.16 -20.85
C LYS A 266 -10.17 -5.40 -21.83
N ASN A 267 -10.31 -6.40 -22.70
CA ASN A 267 -9.40 -6.62 -23.82
C ASN A 267 -9.79 -5.70 -24.98
N THR A 268 -8.85 -4.93 -25.52
CA THR A 268 -9.05 -4.09 -26.70
C THR A 268 -8.04 -4.45 -27.78
N THR A 269 -8.24 -3.93 -29.00
CA THR A 269 -7.29 -4.13 -30.12
C THR A 269 -5.89 -3.62 -29.82
N SER A 270 -5.75 -2.70 -28.87
CA SER A 270 -4.49 -2.12 -28.39
C SER A 270 -3.99 -2.76 -27.08
N GLY A 271 -4.53 -3.92 -26.69
CA GLY A 271 -4.19 -4.59 -25.44
C GLY A 271 -5.21 -4.38 -24.30
N LEU A 272 -4.79 -4.71 -23.08
CA LEU A 272 -5.65 -4.60 -21.90
C LEU A 272 -5.87 -3.13 -21.52
N LYS A 273 -7.11 -2.77 -21.20
CA LYS A 273 -7.47 -1.44 -20.69
C LYS A 273 -8.39 -1.53 -19.49
N LEU A 274 -8.25 -0.58 -18.57
CA LEU A 274 -9.22 -0.38 -17.50
C LEU A 274 -10.58 0.05 -18.08
N LYS A 275 -11.68 -0.42 -17.50
CA LYS A 275 -13.03 -0.01 -17.91
C LYS A 275 -13.31 1.41 -17.44
N ASP A 276 -13.65 2.28 -18.38
CA ASP A 276 -13.84 3.73 -18.18
C ASP A 276 -14.97 4.11 -17.18
N LYS A 277 -15.87 3.16 -16.89
CA LYS A 277 -16.97 3.32 -15.91
C LYS A 277 -16.73 2.56 -14.60
N HIS A 278 -15.58 1.91 -14.45
CA HIS A 278 -15.24 1.18 -13.23
C HIS A 278 -14.75 2.15 -12.16
N GLU A 279 -14.98 1.83 -10.88
CA GLU A 279 -14.56 2.70 -9.77
C GLU A 279 -13.04 3.00 -9.76
N TYR A 280 -12.22 2.01 -10.11
CA TYR A 280 -10.77 2.16 -10.25
C TYR A 280 -10.37 3.14 -11.35
N PHE A 281 -11.18 3.34 -12.40
CA PHE A 281 -10.87 4.34 -13.41
C PHE A 281 -10.89 5.75 -12.81
N TYR A 282 -11.92 6.05 -12.01
CA TYR A 282 -12.02 7.33 -11.30
C TYR A 282 -10.95 7.47 -10.21
N GLN A 283 -10.50 6.36 -9.61
CA GLN A 283 -9.34 6.39 -8.72
C GLN A 283 -8.09 6.86 -9.48
N CYS A 284 -7.74 6.21 -10.60
CA CYS A 284 -6.58 6.62 -11.40
C CYS A 284 -6.70 8.06 -11.93
N GLN A 285 -7.90 8.54 -12.24
CA GLN A 285 -8.09 9.96 -12.61
C GLN A 285 -7.74 10.90 -11.44
N GLY A 286 -8.15 10.55 -10.22
CA GLY A 286 -7.81 11.32 -9.02
C GLY A 286 -6.31 11.32 -8.73
N ASP A 287 -5.62 10.20 -8.96
CA ASP A 287 -4.16 10.16 -8.84
C ASP A 287 -3.50 11.03 -9.94
N ASN A 288 -3.94 10.89 -11.20
CA ASN A 288 -3.40 11.65 -12.34
C ASN A 288 -3.58 13.17 -12.22
N GLU A 289 -4.68 13.63 -11.61
CA GLU A 289 -4.93 15.05 -11.35
C GLU A 289 -3.79 15.68 -10.53
N HIS A 290 -3.15 14.91 -9.66
CA HIS A 290 -2.03 15.36 -8.82
C HIS A 290 -0.67 15.14 -9.48
N PHE A 291 -0.55 14.20 -10.43
CA PHE A 291 0.74 13.76 -10.98
C PHE A 291 1.02 14.09 -12.45
N ARG A 292 0.08 14.70 -13.19
CA ARG A 292 0.24 15.09 -14.62
C ARG A 292 0.99 14.05 -15.48
N THR A 293 0.61 12.76 -15.52
CA THR A 293 1.08 11.88 -16.63
C THR A 293 0.29 10.58 -16.81
N ALA A 294 0.57 9.90 -17.93
CA ALA A 294 -0.21 8.88 -18.65
C ALA A 294 -0.55 7.60 -17.87
N LEU A 295 -1.77 7.10 -18.11
CA LEU A 295 -2.27 5.79 -17.69
C LEU A 295 -1.36 4.67 -18.22
N ALA A 296 -0.84 3.83 -17.31
CA ALA A 296 -0.12 2.59 -17.60
C ALA A 296 -1.02 1.36 -17.48
#